data_AF-A0A1G6QL27-F1
#
_entry.id   AF-A0A1G6QL27-F1
#
_cell.length_a   1.000
_cell.length_b   1.000
_cell.length_c   1.000
_cell.angle_alpha   90.00
_cell.angle_beta   90.00
_cell.angle_gamma   90.00
#
_symmetry.space_group_name_H-M   'P 1'
#
loop_
_entity.id
_entity.type
_entity.pdbx_description
1 polymer ?
#
loop_
_entity_poly.entity_id
_entity_poly.type
_entity_poly.pdbx_seq_one_letter_code
_entity_poly.pdbx_strand_id
1 'polypeptide(L)'
;MRWKKRPEGSNWGDFGPDDQLGRPNLIGPEQVLKGAREIRAGLTFTLSLPLDFPGESKLNVRRHPPVLRPTFRDGLPYVNFPFARNEAGATDVVSDDQVLLSLQYSTQWDSLAHVGARFDADGDGVAESVYYNGYRANVDIVGPMEYRVDENFAPHACGGEHSHADVLGIEHLAVKGMQGRGVLIDFTAHFGRECRTVGYDDLMRVIEADGVEVERGDMLVLRTGFAEMVLEMNRQPDEAVLSNHCSALDGRDERLLQWITGSGIAALAADNYAVERFPARPPAAPGDHPLLPLHHHCLFKLGLPLGELWYLRDLAAWLREHERSHFMLTAPPLRLPGAMGSPVTPVATV
;
A
#
# COMPACT_ATOMS: atom_id res chain seq x y z
N MET A 1 -10.37 -24.98 -12.18
CA MET A 1 -9.78 -24.47 -10.92
C MET A 1 -8.50 -23.75 -11.29
N ARG A 2 -8.24 -22.53 -10.79
CA ARG A 2 -7.06 -21.73 -11.20
C ARG A 2 -5.72 -22.30 -10.74
N TRP A 3 -5.74 -23.15 -9.73
CA TRP A 3 -4.57 -23.80 -9.15
C TRP A 3 -4.96 -25.23 -8.72
N LYS A 4 -4.01 -26.16 -8.81
CA LYS A 4 -4.08 -27.49 -8.17
C LYS A 4 -3.30 -27.52 -6.86
N LYS A 5 -2.22 -26.74 -6.80
CA LYS A 5 -1.40 -26.52 -5.62
C LYS A 5 -1.52 -25.06 -5.20
N ARG A 6 -1.70 -24.79 -3.92
CA ARG A 6 -1.62 -23.43 -3.36
C ARG A 6 -0.33 -23.26 -2.54
N PRO A 7 0.22 -22.05 -2.40
CA PRO A 7 1.39 -21.83 -1.56
C PRO A 7 1.11 -22.22 -0.11
N GLU A 8 2.10 -22.77 0.58
CA GLU A 8 1.94 -23.21 1.97
C GLU A 8 1.63 -22.02 2.89
N GLY A 9 0.61 -22.17 3.74
CA GLY A 9 0.16 -21.11 4.64
C GLY A 9 -0.42 -19.87 3.93
N SER A 10 -0.83 -20.00 2.67
CA SER A 10 -1.58 -18.97 1.94
C SER A 10 -3.08 -19.03 2.24
N ASN A 11 -3.76 -17.92 1.96
CA ASN A 11 -5.22 -17.80 2.02
C ASN A 11 -5.90 -18.14 0.67
N TRP A 12 -5.19 -18.75 -0.27
CA TRP A 12 -5.74 -19.03 -1.61
C TRP A 12 -6.94 -19.97 -1.50
N GLY A 13 -8.09 -19.51 -2.01
CA GLY A 13 -9.37 -20.19 -1.92
C GLY A 13 -10.13 -20.03 -0.61
N ASP A 14 -9.53 -19.48 0.46
CA ASP A 14 -10.18 -19.40 1.78
C ASP A 14 -11.36 -18.42 1.78
N PHE A 15 -11.29 -17.36 0.95
CA PHE A 15 -12.39 -16.42 0.72
C PHE A 15 -13.23 -16.76 -0.53
N GLY A 16 -12.98 -17.92 -1.14
CA GLY A 16 -13.61 -18.37 -2.37
C GLY A 16 -12.65 -18.43 -3.56
N PRO A 17 -12.94 -19.32 -4.53
CA PRO A 17 -12.05 -19.55 -5.67
C PRO A 17 -11.99 -18.39 -6.65
N ASP A 18 -12.91 -17.42 -6.57
CA ASP A 18 -12.97 -16.21 -7.42
C ASP A 18 -12.68 -14.93 -6.64
N ASP A 19 -12.27 -15.04 -5.37
CA ASP A 19 -11.94 -13.88 -4.55
C ASP A 19 -10.82 -13.05 -5.17
N GLN A 20 -11.02 -11.73 -5.12
CA GLN A 20 -10.08 -10.71 -5.60
C GLN A 20 -9.70 -9.71 -4.51
N LEU A 21 -10.33 -9.82 -3.34
CA LEU A 21 -10.20 -8.82 -2.29
C LEU A 21 -9.20 -9.25 -1.23
N GLY A 22 -9.13 -10.54 -0.90
CA GLY A 22 -8.22 -11.06 0.13
C GLY A 22 -8.69 -10.74 1.55
N ARG A 23 -7.75 -10.41 2.44
CA ARG A 23 -8.02 -10.10 3.85
C ARG A 23 -8.96 -8.92 4.11
N PRO A 24 -9.09 -7.91 3.24
CA PRO A 24 -10.16 -6.92 3.39
C PRO A 24 -11.57 -7.52 3.40
N ASN A 25 -11.79 -8.78 2.99
CA ASN A 25 -13.05 -9.50 3.27
C ASN A 25 -13.39 -9.56 4.77
N LEU A 26 -12.39 -9.50 5.66
CA LEU A 26 -12.54 -9.50 7.11
C LEU A 26 -13.12 -8.21 7.68
N ILE A 27 -13.15 -7.13 6.90
CA ILE A 27 -13.77 -5.87 7.30
C ILE A 27 -15.28 -5.98 7.06
N GLY A 28 -16.02 -6.52 8.02
CA GLY A 28 -17.48 -6.59 7.98
C GLY A 28 -18.15 -5.36 8.61
N PRO A 29 -19.50 -5.31 8.63
CA PRO A 29 -20.24 -4.28 9.35
C PRO A 29 -19.84 -4.17 10.82
N GLU A 30 -19.48 -5.28 11.45
CA GLU A 30 -18.99 -5.30 12.83
C GLU A 30 -17.68 -4.53 13.00
N GLN A 31 -16.70 -4.73 12.11
CA GLN A 31 -15.40 -4.02 12.14
C GLN A 31 -15.58 -2.52 11.87
N VAL A 32 -16.51 -2.14 10.99
CA VAL A 32 -16.89 -0.74 10.76
C VAL A 32 -17.46 -0.12 12.03
N LEU A 33 -18.44 -0.78 12.66
CA LEU A 33 -19.05 -0.32 13.92
C LEU A 33 -18.02 -0.27 15.06
N LYS A 34 -17.05 -1.18 15.06
CA LYS A 34 -15.96 -1.19 16.03
C LYS A 34 -15.06 0.03 15.87
N GLY A 35 -14.64 0.34 14.64
CA GLY A 35 -13.92 1.59 14.35
C GLY A 35 -14.74 2.82 14.73
N ALA A 36 -16.03 2.86 14.39
CA ALA A 36 -16.90 3.99 14.74
C ALA A 36 -17.02 4.22 16.26
N ARG A 37 -16.94 3.17 17.08
CA ARG A 37 -16.91 3.28 18.55
C ARG A 37 -15.61 3.86 19.09
N GLU A 38 -14.55 3.93 18.28
CA GLU A 38 -13.33 4.64 18.64
C GLU A 38 -13.47 6.16 18.48
N ILE A 39 -14.55 6.68 17.88
CA ILE A 39 -14.81 8.11 17.77
C ILE A 39 -15.37 8.62 19.10
N ARG A 40 -14.51 9.26 19.89
CA ARG A 40 -14.81 9.82 21.22
C ARG A 40 -14.60 11.33 21.29
N ALA A 41 -13.60 11.84 20.57
CA ALA A 41 -13.29 13.27 20.54
C ALA A 41 -13.85 13.98 19.29
N GLY A 42 -14.10 13.24 18.21
CA GLY A 42 -14.54 13.80 16.94
C GLY A 42 -13.43 14.55 16.19
N LEU A 43 -12.17 14.33 16.58
CA LEU A 43 -11.00 14.91 15.93
C LEU A 43 -10.60 14.05 14.74
N THR A 44 -10.21 14.70 13.64
CA THR A 44 -9.76 14.04 12.42
C THR A 44 -8.28 14.32 12.15
N PHE A 45 -7.58 13.31 11.64
CA PHE A 45 -6.16 13.40 11.26
C PHE A 45 -6.01 12.92 9.82
N THR A 46 -5.43 13.76 8.97
CA THR A 46 -5.03 13.38 7.62
C THR A 46 -3.73 12.59 7.70
N LEU A 47 -3.74 11.35 7.18
CA LEU A 47 -2.60 10.45 7.26
C LEU A 47 -1.84 10.31 5.94
N SER A 48 -1.95 11.31 5.07
CA SER A 48 -1.17 11.37 3.83
C SER A 48 -0.12 12.47 3.86
N LEU A 49 1.00 12.17 3.22
CA LEU A 49 1.90 13.18 2.71
C LEU A 49 1.19 13.99 1.62
N PRO A 50 1.58 15.26 1.41
CA PRO A 50 1.20 15.94 0.18
C PRO A 50 1.69 15.13 -1.02
N LEU A 51 0.89 15.03 -2.08
CA LEU A 51 1.16 14.14 -3.23
C LEU A 51 2.47 14.43 -3.95
N ASP A 52 3.02 15.63 -3.79
CA ASP A 52 4.30 16.03 -4.36
C ASP A 52 5.51 15.66 -3.51
N PHE A 53 5.34 15.06 -2.32
CA PHE A 53 6.40 14.40 -1.58
C PHE A 53 6.59 12.96 -2.04
N PRO A 54 7.84 12.46 -2.15
CA PRO A 54 9.08 13.01 -1.57
C PRO A 54 9.76 14.16 -2.34
N GLY A 55 9.21 14.65 -3.45
CA GLY A 55 9.72 15.78 -4.24
C GLY A 55 10.46 15.38 -5.50
N GLU A 56 11.43 14.47 -5.36
CA GLU A 56 12.24 13.93 -6.46
C GLU A 56 12.11 12.40 -6.55
N SER A 57 12.46 11.84 -7.71
CA SER A 57 12.45 10.38 -7.97
C SER A 57 13.67 9.63 -7.41
N LYS A 58 14.28 10.13 -6.34
CA LYS A 58 15.47 9.53 -5.71
C LYS A 58 15.15 8.22 -4.98
N LEU A 59 14.03 8.18 -4.26
CA LEU A 59 13.58 6.93 -3.62
C LEU A 59 13.27 5.82 -4.62
N ASN A 60 12.83 6.19 -5.83
CA ASN A 60 12.62 5.25 -6.94
C ASN A 60 12.69 5.97 -8.28
N VAL A 61 13.73 5.70 -9.05
CA VAL A 61 13.98 6.35 -10.35
C VAL A 61 12.85 6.17 -11.37
N ARG A 62 11.96 5.19 -11.17
CA ARG A 62 10.81 4.91 -12.04
C ARG A 62 9.54 5.67 -11.65
N ARG A 63 9.48 6.24 -10.43
CA ARG A 63 8.27 6.86 -9.87
C ARG A 63 8.48 8.38 -9.83
N HIS A 64 7.72 9.12 -10.63
CA HIS A 64 7.88 10.56 -10.80
C HIS A 64 6.88 11.39 -9.99
N PRO A 65 7.27 12.60 -9.55
CA PRO A 65 6.34 13.53 -8.91
C PRO A 65 5.12 13.82 -9.78
N PRO A 66 3.98 14.17 -9.15
CA PRO A 66 2.79 14.57 -9.86
C PRO A 66 3.08 15.77 -10.78
N VAL A 67 2.59 15.72 -12.02
CA VAL A 67 2.75 16.83 -12.97
C VAL A 67 1.38 17.49 -13.19
N LEU A 68 1.13 18.57 -12.45
CA LEU A 68 -0.07 19.39 -12.56
C LEU A 68 0.00 20.32 -13.79
N ARG A 69 -1.05 20.33 -14.60
CA ARG A 69 -1.16 21.15 -15.82
C ARG A 69 -2.59 21.64 -16.01
N PRO A 70 -2.83 22.77 -16.70
CA PRO A 70 -4.17 23.16 -17.10
C PRO A 70 -4.78 22.15 -18.09
N THR A 71 -6.11 22.11 -18.15
CA THR A 71 -6.81 21.54 -19.31
C THR A 71 -6.81 22.56 -20.46
N PHE A 72 -7.05 22.07 -21.68
CA PHE A 72 -7.07 22.90 -22.88
C PHE A 72 -8.32 22.63 -23.71
N ARG A 73 -8.87 23.70 -24.29
CA ARG A 73 -9.88 23.63 -25.35
C ARG A 73 -9.59 24.70 -26.38
N ASP A 74 -9.62 24.31 -27.65
CA ASP A 74 -9.28 25.17 -28.79
C ASP A 74 -7.90 25.85 -28.66
N GLY A 75 -6.94 25.16 -28.05
CA GLY A 75 -5.58 25.65 -27.79
C GLY A 75 -5.45 26.67 -26.66
N LEU A 76 -6.54 27.01 -25.97
CA LEU A 76 -6.53 27.92 -24.82
C LEU A 76 -6.48 27.12 -23.51
N PRO A 77 -5.63 27.50 -22.55
CA PRO A 77 -5.65 26.92 -21.21
C PRO A 77 -6.89 27.39 -20.45
N TYR A 78 -7.58 26.46 -19.81
CA TYR A 78 -8.79 26.74 -19.03
C TYR A 78 -8.44 27.03 -17.56
N VAL A 79 -7.59 28.02 -17.30
CA VAL A 79 -7.28 28.51 -15.95
C VAL A 79 -7.53 30.01 -15.90
N ASN A 80 -8.33 30.44 -14.93
CA ASN A 80 -8.89 31.79 -14.86
C ASN A 80 -9.57 32.20 -16.18
N PHE A 81 -10.20 31.26 -16.88
CA PHE A 81 -10.80 31.48 -18.18
C PHE A 81 -12.16 32.16 -18.02
N PRO A 82 -12.36 33.39 -18.56
CA PRO A 82 -13.62 34.10 -18.41
C PRO A 82 -14.66 33.61 -19.44
N PHE A 83 -15.81 33.11 -18.96
CA PHE A 83 -16.90 32.65 -19.82
C PHE A 83 -17.56 33.76 -20.64
N ALA A 84 -17.31 35.02 -20.32
CA ALA A 84 -17.62 36.16 -21.18
C ALA A 84 -17.10 36.01 -22.62
N ARG A 85 -16.06 35.18 -22.84
CA ARG A 85 -15.52 34.84 -24.17
C ARG A 85 -16.41 33.89 -24.96
N ASN A 86 -17.25 33.10 -24.31
CA ASN A 86 -18.21 32.21 -24.93
C ASN A 86 -19.60 32.83 -25.01
N GLU A 87 -20.02 33.56 -23.96
CA GLU A 87 -21.33 34.18 -23.87
C GLU A 87 -21.21 35.62 -23.33
N ALA A 88 -21.62 36.59 -24.14
CA ALA A 88 -21.55 37.99 -23.75
C ALA A 88 -22.44 38.26 -22.53
N GLY A 89 -21.85 38.82 -21.47
CA GLY A 89 -22.53 39.08 -20.21
C GLY A 89 -22.33 38.01 -19.14
N ALA A 90 -21.73 36.85 -19.46
CA ALA A 90 -21.34 35.86 -18.46
C ALA A 90 -20.26 36.43 -17.52
N THR A 91 -20.44 36.24 -16.22
CA THR A 91 -19.53 36.75 -15.19
C THR A 91 -18.59 35.69 -14.63
N ASP A 92 -18.84 34.42 -14.94
CA ASP A 92 -18.08 33.28 -14.43
C ASP A 92 -16.65 33.24 -14.96
N VAL A 93 -15.75 32.78 -14.09
CA VAL A 93 -14.34 32.51 -14.39
C VAL A 93 -14.05 31.09 -13.93
N VAL A 94 -13.62 30.23 -14.85
CA VAL A 94 -13.37 28.80 -14.58
C VAL A 94 -11.87 28.49 -14.54
N SER A 95 -11.51 27.51 -13.70
CA SER A 95 -10.18 26.93 -13.65
C SER A 95 -10.28 25.41 -13.58
N ASP A 96 -9.83 24.75 -14.64
CA ASP A 96 -9.77 23.30 -14.79
C ASP A 96 -8.31 22.88 -14.98
N ASP A 97 -7.90 21.86 -14.23
CA ASP A 97 -6.58 21.25 -14.28
C ASP A 97 -6.64 19.73 -14.47
N GLN A 98 -5.47 19.15 -14.74
CA GLN A 98 -5.23 17.73 -14.90
C GLN A 98 -3.87 17.39 -14.29
N VAL A 99 -3.71 16.16 -13.84
CA VAL A 99 -2.47 15.68 -13.23
C VAL A 99 -2.06 14.33 -13.79
N LEU A 100 -0.77 14.20 -14.14
CA LEU A 100 -0.14 12.91 -14.38
C LEU A 100 0.42 12.38 -13.06
N LEU A 101 0.00 11.17 -12.66
CA LEU A 101 0.36 10.56 -11.38
C LEU A 101 1.15 9.26 -11.59
N SER A 102 2.25 9.10 -10.84
CA SER A 102 2.80 7.79 -10.53
C SER A 102 2.05 7.24 -9.31
N LEU A 103 1.30 6.14 -9.48
CA LEU A 103 0.35 5.68 -8.45
C LEU A 103 1.03 5.20 -7.16
N GLN A 104 2.32 4.86 -7.24
CA GLN A 104 3.13 4.40 -6.10
C GLN A 104 4.14 5.45 -5.59
N TYR A 105 3.92 6.73 -5.87
CA TYR A 105 4.90 7.79 -5.58
C TYR A 105 4.82 8.36 -4.16
N SER A 106 3.62 8.55 -3.64
CA SER A 106 3.36 9.18 -2.34
C SER A 106 2.56 8.24 -1.43
N THR A 107 1.84 8.73 -0.44
CA THR A 107 0.95 7.90 0.39
C THR A 107 0.00 7.06 -0.46
N GLN A 108 0.05 5.74 -0.32
CA GLN A 108 -0.58 4.82 -1.25
C GLN A 108 -1.16 3.57 -0.60
N TRP A 109 -1.98 2.86 -1.38
CA TRP A 109 -2.26 1.43 -1.25
C TRP A 109 -1.69 0.68 -2.45
N ASP A 110 -1.10 -0.47 -2.17
CA ASP A 110 -0.78 -1.50 -3.16
C ASP A 110 -1.92 -2.49 -3.29
N SER A 111 -2.35 -2.75 -4.53
CA SER A 111 -3.34 -3.78 -4.79
C SER A 111 -2.70 -5.16 -4.81
N LEU A 112 -3.51 -6.22 -4.83
CA LEU A 112 -3.02 -7.59 -4.94
C LEU A 112 -2.41 -7.91 -6.32
N ALA A 113 -2.56 -7.00 -7.30
CA ALA A 113 -1.86 -7.04 -8.58
C ALA A 113 -0.47 -6.39 -8.54
N HIS A 114 -0.08 -5.73 -7.44
CA HIS A 114 1.20 -5.02 -7.36
C HIS A 114 2.41 -5.97 -7.39
N VAL A 115 2.34 -7.06 -6.63
CA VAL A 115 3.43 -8.05 -6.51
C VAL A 115 2.87 -9.46 -6.65
N GLY A 116 3.31 -10.16 -7.69
CA GLY A 116 3.13 -11.59 -7.87
C GLY A 116 4.35 -12.40 -7.46
N ALA A 117 4.35 -13.69 -7.78
CA ALA A 117 5.48 -14.58 -7.59
C ALA A 117 5.54 -15.64 -8.69
N ARG A 118 6.71 -16.26 -8.85
CA ARG A 118 6.84 -17.50 -9.60
C ARG A 118 6.50 -18.68 -8.70
N PHE A 119 5.49 -19.46 -9.07
CA PHE A 119 5.01 -20.59 -8.27
C PHE A 119 4.34 -21.63 -9.16
N ASP A 120 4.65 -22.92 -8.96
CA ASP A 120 4.04 -24.05 -9.67
C ASP A 120 2.60 -24.27 -9.16
N ALA A 121 1.67 -23.53 -9.75
CA ALA A 121 0.26 -23.58 -9.37
C ALA A 121 -0.43 -24.83 -9.92
N ASP A 122 0.02 -25.35 -11.05
CA ASP A 122 -0.59 -26.48 -11.75
C ASP A 122 -0.09 -27.86 -11.28
N GLY A 123 0.96 -27.87 -10.46
CA GLY A 123 1.54 -29.04 -9.81
C GLY A 123 2.32 -29.94 -10.76
N ASP A 124 2.86 -29.38 -11.84
CA ASP A 124 3.55 -30.11 -12.90
C ASP A 124 5.08 -29.96 -12.86
N GLY A 125 5.60 -29.23 -11.86
CA GLY A 125 7.02 -28.97 -11.67
C GLY A 125 7.52 -27.70 -12.38
N VAL A 126 6.65 -26.94 -13.06
CA VAL A 126 7.02 -25.71 -13.77
C VAL A 126 6.37 -24.51 -13.09
N ALA A 127 7.19 -23.59 -12.55
CA ALA A 127 6.67 -22.39 -11.90
C ALA A 127 6.19 -21.33 -12.91
N GLU A 128 4.96 -20.86 -12.76
CA GLU A 128 4.38 -19.78 -13.56
C GLU A 128 4.37 -18.44 -12.81
N SER A 129 4.31 -17.33 -13.54
CA SER A 129 4.11 -16.00 -12.94
C SER A 129 2.64 -15.83 -12.56
N VAL A 130 2.37 -15.89 -11.26
CA VAL A 130 1.02 -15.83 -10.68
C VAL A 130 0.92 -14.78 -9.58
N TYR A 131 -0.30 -14.33 -9.31
CA TYR A 131 -0.69 -13.39 -8.27
C TYR A 131 -1.58 -14.09 -7.25
N TYR A 132 -2.04 -13.35 -6.25
CA TYR A 132 -2.96 -13.86 -5.22
C TYR A 132 -4.09 -14.71 -5.82
N ASN A 133 -4.42 -15.83 -5.18
CA ASN A 133 -5.49 -16.74 -5.59
C ASN A 133 -5.32 -17.37 -7.00
N GLY A 134 -4.10 -17.39 -7.53
CA GLY A 134 -3.72 -18.08 -8.77
C GLY A 134 -4.07 -17.35 -10.06
N TYR A 135 -4.36 -16.05 -10.00
CA TYR A 135 -4.47 -15.22 -11.21
C TYR A 135 -3.11 -15.12 -11.92
N ARG A 136 -3.09 -15.04 -13.24
CA ARG A 136 -1.90 -15.22 -14.07
C ARG A 136 -1.43 -13.93 -14.73
N ALA A 137 -0.12 -13.73 -14.76
CA ALA A 137 0.49 -12.69 -15.61
C ALA A 137 0.18 -12.95 -17.08
N ASN A 138 0.05 -11.88 -17.88
CA ASN A 138 -0.25 -11.90 -19.32
C ASN A 138 -1.61 -12.51 -19.69
N VAL A 139 -2.46 -12.80 -18.70
CA VAL A 139 -3.86 -13.19 -18.90
C VAL A 139 -4.76 -12.28 -18.10
N ASP A 140 -4.49 -12.18 -16.80
CA ASP A 140 -5.31 -11.47 -15.83
C ASP A 140 -4.70 -10.11 -15.45
N ILE A 141 -3.36 -10.06 -15.36
CA ILE A 141 -2.57 -8.85 -15.17
C ILE A 141 -1.71 -8.68 -16.41
N VAL A 142 -1.98 -7.64 -17.19
CA VAL A 142 -1.43 -7.45 -18.52
C VAL A 142 -0.54 -6.21 -18.55
N GLY A 143 0.64 -6.37 -19.14
CA GLY A 143 1.55 -5.28 -19.44
C GLY A 143 2.04 -5.37 -20.89
N PRO A 144 2.73 -4.34 -21.39
CA PRO A 144 3.16 -4.27 -22.78
C PRO A 144 4.21 -5.33 -23.16
N MET A 145 4.80 -6.01 -22.18
CA MET A 145 5.89 -6.96 -22.34
C MET A 145 5.61 -8.25 -21.57
N GLU A 146 5.82 -9.39 -22.23
CA GLU A 146 5.87 -10.71 -21.62
C GLU A 146 7.32 -11.06 -21.27
N TYR A 147 7.61 -11.29 -19.99
CA TYR A 147 8.93 -11.73 -19.51
C TYR A 147 8.95 -13.25 -19.36
N ARG A 148 9.86 -13.92 -20.07
CA ARG A 148 10.04 -15.38 -20.04
C ARG A 148 11.23 -15.78 -19.16
N VAL A 149 11.22 -17.04 -18.74
CA VAL A 149 12.19 -17.61 -17.79
C VAL A 149 13.60 -17.74 -18.36
N ASP A 150 13.72 -17.88 -19.68
CA ASP A 150 14.96 -18.01 -20.44
C ASP A 150 15.61 -16.66 -20.80
N GLU A 151 15.36 -15.63 -19.98
CA GLU A 151 15.81 -14.23 -20.16
C GLU A 151 15.30 -13.52 -21.44
N ASN A 152 14.42 -14.17 -22.20
CA ASN A 152 13.77 -13.55 -23.36
C ASN A 152 12.54 -12.73 -22.95
N PHE A 153 12.30 -11.63 -23.64
CA PHE A 153 11.07 -10.86 -23.55
C PHE A 153 10.43 -10.71 -24.92
N ALA A 154 9.10 -10.66 -24.97
CA ALA A 154 8.34 -10.44 -26.20
C ALA A 154 7.28 -9.35 -25.98
N PRO A 155 6.97 -8.52 -26.99
CA PRO A 155 5.82 -7.62 -26.91
C PRO A 155 4.54 -8.43 -26.65
N HIS A 156 3.74 -7.99 -25.69
CA HIS A 156 2.41 -8.56 -25.46
C HIS A 156 1.42 -8.03 -26.50
N ALA A 157 0.36 -8.80 -26.79
CA ALA A 157 -0.66 -8.45 -27.78
C ALA A 157 -1.47 -7.18 -27.43
N CYS A 158 -1.41 -6.70 -26.18
CA CYS A 158 -2.11 -5.49 -25.75
C CYS A 158 -1.53 -4.18 -26.30
N GLY A 159 -0.33 -4.20 -26.89
CA GLY A 159 0.34 -3.01 -27.41
C GLY A 159 1.17 -2.25 -26.36
N GLY A 160 2.08 -1.40 -26.84
CA GLY A 160 3.20 -0.85 -26.07
C GLY A 160 2.90 0.29 -25.09
N GLU A 161 1.67 0.80 -25.03
CA GLU A 161 1.32 2.00 -24.24
C GLU A 161 0.36 1.72 -23.08
N HIS A 162 -0.09 0.47 -22.90
CA HIS A 162 -1.12 0.14 -21.92
C HIS A 162 -0.70 -1.03 -21.01
N SER A 163 -1.07 -0.90 -19.74
CA SER A 163 -1.04 -1.97 -18.76
C SER A 163 -2.34 -1.89 -17.96
N HIS A 164 -2.93 -3.03 -17.64
CA HIS A 164 -4.16 -3.09 -16.86
C HIS A 164 -4.23 -4.42 -16.09
N ALA A 165 -4.93 -4.39 -14.96
CA ALA A 165 -5.29 -5.56 -14.19
C ALA A 165 -6.78 -5.82 -14.39
N ASP A 166 -7.16 -6.87 -15.13
CA ASP A 166 -8.58 -7.24 -15.33
C ASP A 166 -9.22 -7.76 -14.04
N VAL A 167 -8.37 -8.17 -13.10
CA VAL A 167 -8.70 -8.68 -11.77
C VAL A 167 -7.67 -8.17 -10.77
N LEU A 168 -8.00 -8.18 -9.48
CA LEU A 168 -7.13 -7.69 -8.40
C LEU A 168 -6.79 -6.18 -8.50
N GLY A 169 -7.50 -5.44 -9.35
CA GLY A 169 -7.36 -4.00 -9.51
C GLY A 169 -7.75 -3.24 -8.24
N ILE A 170 -7.19 -2.05 -8.08
CA ILE A 170 -7.35 -1.23 -6.87
C ILE A 170 -8.81 -0.79 -6.61
N GLU A 171 -9.65 -0.80 -7.65
CA GLU A 171 -11.08 -0.50 -7.55
C GLU A 171 -11.82 -1.41 -6.58
N HIS A 172 -11.34 -2.64 -6.36
CA HIS A 172 -11.92 -3.56 -5.39
C HIS A 172 -11.75 -3.04 -3.95
N LEU A 173 -10.58 -2.46 -3.64
CA LEU A 173 -10.35 -1.79 -2.35
C LEU A 173 -11.20 -0.52 -2.23
N ALA A 174 -11.33 0.25 -3.32
CA ALA A 174 -12.15 1.46 -3.34
C ALA A 174 -13.63 1.16 -3.04
N VAL A 175 -14.21 0.13 -3.68
CA VAL A 175 -15.60 -0.30 -3.45
C VAL A 175 -15.77 -0.92 -2.06
N LYS A 176 -14.74 -1.60 -1.54
CA LYS A 176 -14.75 -2.09 -0.16
C LYS A 176 -14.85 -0.97 0.87
N GLY A 177 -14.42 0.23 0.49
CA GLY A 177 -14.44 1.43 1.33
C GLY A 177 -13.25 1.54 2.28
N MET A 178 -12.51 0.44 2.51
CA MET A 178 -11.35 0.36 3.42
C MET A 178 -11.58 1.16 4.71
N GLN A 179 -12.69 0.85 5.38
CA GLN A 179 -13.19 1.59 6.52
C GLN A 179 -13.43 0.64 7.69
N GLY A 180 -12.91 0.96 8.88
CA GLY A 180 -12.96 0.07 10.04
C GLY A 180 -12.08 0.56 11.18
N ARG A 181 -11.75 -0.33 12.11
CA ARG A 181 -10.82 -0.01 13.19
C ARG A 181 -9.37 -0.03 12.68
N GLY A 182 -8.67 1.08 12.86
CA GLY A 182 -7.22 1.18 12.73
C GLY A 182 -6.55 0.94 14.08
N VAL A 183 -5.38 0.30 14.07
CA VAL A 183 -4.54 0.07 15.24
C VAL A 183 -3.13 0.57 14.95
N LEU A 184 -2.64 1.52 15.76
CA LEU A 184 -1.31 2.08 15.61
C LEU A 184 -0.31 1.37 16.54
N ILE A 185 0.83 0.95 15.98
CA ILE A 185 2.02 0.57 16.73
C ILE A 185 3.10 1.62 16.46
N ASP A 186 3.61 2.27 17.50
CA ASP A 186 4.55 3.38 17.40
C ASP A 186 5.99 2.96 17.70
N PHE A 187 6.70 2.43 16.70
CA PHE A 187 8.12 2.07 16.86
C PHE A 187 9.00 3.28 17.13
N THR A 188 8.62 4.48 16.67
CA THR A 188 9.41 5.70 16.89
C THR A 188 9.45 6.09 18.36
N ALA A 189 8.36 5.85 19.10
CA ALA A 189 8.34 6.11 20.54
C ALA A 189 9.27 5.19 21.34
N HIS A 190 9.55 3.97 20.85
CA HIS A 190 10.38 2.98 21.55
C HIS A 190 11.83 2.96 21.07
N PHE A 191 12.06 3.17 19.78
CA PHE A 191 13.37 3.01 19.14
C PHE A 191 13.91 4.31 18.54
N GLY A 192 13.15 5.41 18.60
CA GLY A 192 13.49 6.64 17.88
C GLY A 192 13.55 6.41 16.38
N ARG A 193 14.42 7.16 15.70
CA ARG A 193 14.64 7.06 14.24
C ARG A 193 15.91 6.27 13.89
N GLU A 194 16.42 5.46 14.82
CA GLU A 194 17.57 4.58 14.57
C GLU A 194 17.23 3.54 13.48
N CYS A 195 18.25 3.14 12.71
CA CYS A 195 18.09 2.05 11.75
C CYS A 195 17.84 0.74 12.50
N ARG A 196 16.62 0.22 12.40
CA ARG A 196 16.25 -1.01 13.08
C ARG A 196 15.48 -1.95 12.15
N THR A 197 15.86 -3.21 12.17
CA THR A 197 15.14 -4.28 11.49
C THR A 197 14.31 -4.99 12.55
N VAL A 198 13.00 -4.76 12.52
CA VAL A 198 12.06 -5.16 13.58
C VAL A 198 11.56 -6.57 13.31
N GLY A 199 12.01 -7.52 14.13
CA GLY A 199 11.50 -8.89 14.15
C GLY A 199 10.30 -9.06 15.08
N TYR A 200 9.86 -10.31 15.25
CA TYR A 200 8.74 -10.70 16.12
C TYR A 200 8.97 -10.25 17.57
N ASP A 201 10.16 -10.50 18.13
CA ASP A 201 10.43 -10.21 19.54
C ASP A 201 10.49 -8.71 19.82
N ASP A 202 10.79 -7.87 18.81
CA ASP A 202 10.71 -6.42 18.93
C ASP A 202 9.26 -5.93 18.81
N LEU A 203 8.50 -6.47 17.85
CA LEU A 203 7.07 -6.17 17.68
C LEU A 203 6.29 -6.48 18.95
N MET A 204 6.44 -7.69 19.49
CA MET A 204 5.71 -8.13 20.67
C MET A 204 6.08 -7.31 21.91
N ARG A 205 7.35 -6.89 22.04
CA ARG A 205 7.79 -6.03 23.16
C ARG A 205 7.10 -4.67 23.12
N VAL A 206 6.93 -4.08 21.94
CA VAL A 206 6.23 -2.79 21.78
C VAL A 206 4.73 -2.97 22.04
N ILE A 207 4.12 -4.04 21.50
CA ILE A 207 2.72 -4.37 21.76
C ILE A 207 2.46 -4.52 23.27
N GLU A 208 3.31 -5.26 23.98
CA GLU A 208 3.18 -5.47 25.43
C GLU A 208 3.39 -4.17 26.21
N ALA A 209 4.42 -3.39 25.87
CA ALA A 209 4.76 -2.16 26.58
C ALA A 209 3.69 -1.07 26.44
N ASP A 210 3.04 -0.97 25.27
CA ASP A 210 1.98 0.01 25.01
C ASP A 210 0.57 -0.56 25.23
N GLY A 211 0.45 -1.83 25.64
CA GLY A 211 -0.85 -2.49 25.86
C GLY A 211 -1.73 -2.53 24.60
N VAL A 212 -1.14 -2.70 23.42
CA VAL A 212 -1.86 -2.66 22.14
C VAL A 212 -2.64 -3.96 21.92
N GLU A 213 -3.92 -3.86 21.57
CA GLU A 213 -4.76 -5.01 21.24
C GLU A 213 -5.06 -5.08 19.74
N VAL A 214 -4.40 -6.00 19.05
CA VAL A 214 -4.68 -6.28 17.63
C VAL A 214 -5.70 -7.41 17.54
N GLU A 215 -6.79 -7.19 16.82
CA GLU A 215 -7.84 -8.18 16.61
C GLU A 215 -8.10 -8.43 15.13
N ARG A 216 -8.79 -9.54 14.86
CA ARG A 216 -9.15 -9.94 13.49
C ARG A 216 -9.99 -8.85 12.80
N GLY A 217 -9.58 -8.50 11.59
CA GLY A 217 -10.23 -7.49 10.76
C GLY A 217 -9.72 -6.06 10.97
N ASP A 218 -8.81 -5.83 11.92
CA ASP A 218 -8.18 -4.53 12.09
C ASP A 218 -7.26 -4.18 10.92
N MET A 219 -7.12 -2.88 10.66
CA MET A 219 -6.07 -2.35 9.78
C MET A 219 -4.89 -1.92 10.64
N LEU A 220 -3.77 -2.65 10.54
CA LEU A 220 -2.58 -2.36 11.34
C LEU A 220 -1.76 -1.26 10.69
N VAL A 221 -1.35 -0.27 11.49
CA VAL A 221 -0.61 0.91 11.04
C VAL A 221 0.66 1.05 11.87
N LEU A 222 1.81 1.22 11.21
CA LEU A 222 3.13 1.23 11.85
C LEU A 222 3.79 2.60 11.70
N ARG A 223 4.09 3.27 12.81
CA ARG A 223 4.88 4.52 12.81
C ARG A 223 6.35 4.22 13.06
N THR A 224 7.19 4.60 12.10
CA THR A 224 8.64 4.36 12.05
C THR A 224 9.45 5.65 12.03
N GLY A 225 8.80 6.79 11.75
CA GLY A 225 9.42 8.12 11.68
C GLY A 225 9.92 8.51 10.29
N PHE A 226 9.81 7.62 9.30
CA PHE A 226 10.38 7.81 7.97
C PHE A 226 9.71 8.95 7.20
N ALA A 227 8.37 8.98 7.14
CA ALA A 227 7.62 10.05 6.47
C ALA A 227 7.92 11.44 7.07
N GLU A 228 8.20 11.50 8.37
CA GLU A 228 8.61 12.75 9.03
C GLU A 228 9.97 13.23 8.53
N MET A 229 10.94 12.33 8.37
CA MET A 229 12.24 12.65 7.76
C MET A 229 12.08 13.12 6.31
N VAL A 230 11.21 12.47 5.53
CA VAL A 230 10.91 12.88 4.15
C VAL A 230 10.34 14.30 4.09
N LEU A 231 9.44 14.67 5.00
CA LEU A 231 8.92 16.03 5.10
C LEU A 231 10.00 17.04 5.48
N GLU A 232 10.84 16.70 6.47
CA GLU A 232 11.96 17.54 6.93
C GLU A 232 13.00 17.81 5.84
N MET A 233 13.18 16.86 4.91
CA MET A 233 14.05 17.00 3.74
C MET A 233 13.50 17.93 2.65
N ASN A 234 12.27 18.45 2.82
CA ASN A 234 11.67 19.50 1.98
C ASN A 234 11.86 19.28 0.47
N ARG A 235 11.34 18.14 -0.03
CA ARG A 235 11.37 17.76 -1.45
C ARG A 235 12.74 17.39 -2.02
N GLN A 236 13.78 17.32 -1.19
CA GLN A 236 15.13 16.94 -1.59
C GLN A 236 15.59 15.73 -0.77
N PRO A 237 15.03 14.53 -1.03
CA PRO A 237 15.32 13.36 -0.23
C PRO A 237 16.80 12.95 -0.40
N ASP A 238 17.40 12.52 0.70
CA ASP A 238 18.74 11.93 0.72
C ASP A 238 18.61 10.42 0.92
N GLU A 239 18.90 9.65 -0.13
CA GLU A 239 18.80 8.19 -0.13
C GLU A 239 19.77 7.54 0.86
N ALA A 240 20.96 8.09 1.02
CA ALA A 240 21.97 7.54 1.94
C ALA A 240 21.52 7.70 3.38
N VAL A 241 20.86 8.82 3.70
CA VAL A 241 20.24 9.02 5.02
C VAL A 241 19.04 8.11 5.20
N LEU A 242 18.08 8.12 4.26
CA LEU A 242 16.81 7.39 4.39
C LEU A 242 16.99 5.86 4.40
N SER A 243 17.99 5.33 3.69
CA SER A 243 18.31 3.89 3.72
C SER A 243 18.91 3.41 5.04
N ASN A 244 19.50 4.31 5.83
CA ASN A 244 20.21 4.01 7.07
C ASN A 244 19.51 4.54 8.32
N HIS A 245 18.20 4.81 8.26
CA HIS A 245 17.41 5.28 9.40
C HIS A 245 16.06 4.56 9.49
N CYS A 246 15.38 4.81 10.61
CA CYS A 246 14.04 4.34 10.94
C CYS A 246 13.89 2.82 11.05
N SER A 247 12.78 2.42 11.66
CA SER A 247 12.39 1.03 11.78
C SER A 247 11.74 0.50 10.49
N ALA A 248 11.95 -0.77 10.19
CA ALA A 248 11.21 -1.49 9.14
C ALA A 248 11.12 -2.98 9.52
N LEU A 249 10.05 -3.65 9.10
CA LEU A 249 9.83 -5.06 9.48
C LEU A 249 10.87 -5.99 8.85
N ASP A 250 11.31 -7.01 9.59
CA ASP A 250 12.14 -8.10 9.06
C ASP A 250 11.28 -9.09 8.28
N GLY A 251 11.16 -8.91 6.97
CA GLY A 251 10.42 -9.84 6.13
C GLY A 251 10.95 -11.28 6.14
N ARG A 252 12.14 -11.56 6.70
CA ARG A 252 12.69 -12.92 6.86
C ARG A 252 12.55 -13.51 8.26
N ASP A 253 11.96 -12.80 9.21
CA ASP A 253 11.63 -13.39 10.51
C ASP A 253 10.37 -14.27 10.39
N GLU A 254 10.56 -15.58 10.43
CA GLU A 254 9.48 -16.56 10.31
C GLU A 254 8.40 -16.40 11.39
N ARG A 255 8.79 -16.04 12.63
CA ARG A 255 7.83 -15.83 13.72
C ARG A 255 7.00 -14.58 13.47
N LEU A 256 7.60 -13.55 12.88
CA LEU A 256 6.88 -12.33 12.49
C LEU A 256 5.87 -12.64 11.39
N LEU A 257 6.28 -13.37 10.35
CA LEU A 257 5.38 -13.77 9.27
C LEU A 257 4.23 -14.65 9.78
N GLN A 258 4.52 -15.59 10.69
CA GLN A 258 3.49 -16.41 11.34
C GLN A 258 2.53 -15.57 12.19
N TRP A 259 3.01 -14.55 12.89
CA TRP A 259 2.16 -13.63 13.64
C TRP A 259 1.26 -12.81 12.71
N ILE A 260 1.78 -12.30 11.59
CA ILE A 260 0.97 -11.60 10.57
C ILE A 260 -0.09 -12.56 10.01
N THR A 261 0.28 -13.82 9.77
CA THR A 261 -0.69 -14.85 9.37
C THR A 261 -1.78 -15.04 10.42
N GLY A 262 -1.41 -15.27 11.68
CA GLY A 262 -2.33 -15.60 12.77
C GLY A 262 -3.20 -14.43 13.25
N SER A 263 -2.72 -13.19 13.17
CA SER A 263 -3.43 -12.00 13.67
C SER A 263 -4.76 -11.75 12.97
N GLY A 264 -4.89 -12.14 11.70
CA GLY A 264 -6.09 -11.89 10.90
C GLY A 264 -6.35 -10.40 10.62
N ILE A 265 -5.31 -9.56 10.64
CA ILE A 265 -5.41 -8.15 10.20
C ILE A 265 -5.86 -8.08 8.73
N ALA A 266 -6.66 -7.06 8.40
CA ALA A 266 -7.24 -6.86 7.07
C ALA A 266 -6.34 -6.07 6.12
N ALA A 267 -5.49 -5.21 6.65
CA ALA A 267 -4.50 -4.42 5.91
C ALA A 267 -3.29 -4.11 6.81
N LEU A 268 -2.15 -3.81 6.19
CA LEU A 268 -0.93 -3.40 6.88
C LEU A 268 -0.37 -2.14 6.21
N ALA A 269 -0.27 -1.03 6.95
CA ALA A 269 0.29 0.21 6.45
C ALA A 269 1.45 0.68 7.32
N ALA A 270 2.38 1.44 6.74
CA ALA A 270 3.48 2.06 7.45
C ALA A 270 3.78 3.46 6.89
N ASP A 271 4.46 4.27 7.70
CA ASP A 271 5.00 5.57 7.28
C ASP A 271 6.36 5.48 6.59
N ASN A 272 6.88 4.28 6.35
CA ASN A 272 8.13 4.05 5.62
C ASN A 272 7.88 3.69 4.14
N TYR A 273 8.97 3.51 3.42
CA TYR A 273 8.96 3.35 1.97
C TYR A 273 8.49 1.97 1.47
N ALA A 274 8.56 0.92 2.29
CA ALA A 274 8.35 -0.46 1.81
C ALA A 274 7.64 -1.40 2.82
N VAL A 275 7.22 -0.89 3.98
CA VAL A 275 6.76 -1.66 5.17
C VAL A 275 7.85 -2.56 5.79
N GLU A 276 8.62 -3.26 4.97
CA GLU A 276 9.78 -4.11 5.30
C GLU A 276 11.13 -3.43 5.06
N ARG A 277 12.16 -3.97 5.69
CA ARG A 277 13.55 -3.57 5.43
C ARG A 277 13.93 -3.98 4.00
N PHE A 278 14.30 -3.00 3.19
CA PHE A 278 14.86 -3.20 1.87
C PHE A 278 16.27 -2.57 1.76
N PRO A 279 17.30 -3.29 1.28
CA PRO A 279 17.27 -4.70 0.90
C PRO A 279 17.05 -5.62 2.10
N ALA A 280 16.36 -6.75 1.89
CA ALA A 280 16.20 -7.78 2.91
C ALA A 280 17.56 -8.42 3.25
N ARG A 281 17.71 -8.92 4.48
CA ARG A 281 18.90 -9.68 4.88
C ARG A 281 19.09 -10.93 3.99
N PRO A 282 20.30 -11.49 3.87
CA PRO A 282 20.51 -12.71 3.09
C PRO A 282 19.61 -13.87 3.56
N PRO A 283 19.18 -14.77 2.65
CA PRO A 283 18.42 -15.95 3.03
C PRO A 283 19.24 -16.87 3.92
N ALA A 284 18.58 -17.59 4.84
CA ALA A 284 19.24 -18.55 5.74
C ALA A 284 19.79 -19.78 5.01
N ALA A 285 19.17 -20.16 3.89
CA ALA A 285 19.59 -21.27 3.04
C ALA A 285 19.71 -20.82 1.57
N PRO A 286 20.63 -21.41 0.80
CA PRO A 286 20.72 -21.17 -0.63
C PRO A 286 19.49 -21.74 -1.36
N GLY A 287 19.03 -21.04 -2.39
CA GLY A 287 17.87 -21.42 -3.20
C GLY A 287 17.02 -20.23 -3.62
N ASP A 288 15.91 -20.51 -4.30
CA ASP A 288 14.95 -19.50 -4.73
C ASP A 288 14.33 -18.80 -3.52
N HIS A 289 14.31 -17.47 -3.56
CA HIS A 289 13.74 -16.66 -2.49
C HIS A 289 13.22 -15.34 -3.04
N PRO A 290 12.18 -14.76 -2.42
CA PRO A 290 11.74 -13.42 -2.76
C PRO A 290 12.76 -12.37 -2.29
N LEU A 291 12.94 -11.31 -3.08
CA LEU A 291 13.71 -10.12 -2.68
C LEU A 291 12.95 -9.21 -1.72
N LEU A 292 11.62 -9.26 -1.78
CA LEU A 292 10.67 -8.59 -0.89
C LEU A 292 9.83 -9.66 -0.16
N PRO A 293 10.42 -10.35 0.84
CA PRO A 293 9.77 -11.46 1.51
C PRO A 293 8.49 -11.08 2.26
N LEU A 294 8.39 -9.86 2.83
CA LEU A 294 7.13 -9.41 3.44
C LEU A 294 6.06 -9.15 2.39
N HIS A 295 6.38 -8.49 1.28
CA HIS A 295 5.43 -8.28 0.18
C HIS A 295 4.93 -9.60 -0.39
N HIS A 296 5.83 -10.56 -0.59
CA HIS A 296 5.46 -11.91 -1.02
C HIS A 296 4.49 -12.58 -0.04
N HIS A 297 4.75 -12.46 1.27
CA HIS A 297 3.86 -13.02 2.28
C HIS A 297 2.50 -12.30 2.31
N CYS A 298 2.49 -10.98 2.28
CA CYS A 298 1.27 -10.19 2.42
C CYS A 298 0.42 -10.22 1.14
N LEU A 299 0.95 -9.72 0.02
CA LEU A 299 0.17 -9.55 -1.21
C LEU A 299 -0.09 -10.91 -1.88
N PHE A 300 0.96 -11.70 -2.12
CA PHE A 300 0.85 -12.94 -2.89
C PHE A 300 0.21 -14.08 -2.08
N LYS A 301 0.67 -14.37 -0.85
CA LYS A 301 0.14 -15.50 -0.06
C LYS A 301 -1.16 -15.17 0.65
N LEU A 302 -1.21 -14.07 1.39
CA LEU A 302 -2.33 -13.79 2.31
C LEU A 302 -3.47 -12.97 1.67
N GLY A 303 -3.21 -12.28 0.56
CA GLY A 303 -4.15 -11.29 0.03
C GLY A 303 -4.30 -10.10 0.98
N LEU A 304 -3.22 -9.68 1.64
CA LEU A 304 -3.16 -8.60 2.61
C LEU A 304 -2.56 -7.34 1.94
N PRO A 305 -3.37 -6.31 1.62
CA PRO A 305 -2.88 -5.07 1.02
C PRO A 305 -1.88 -4.34 1.90
N LEU A 306 -0.92 -3.66 1.24
CA LEU A 306 0.12 -2.88 1.88
C LEU A 306 -0.06 -1.38 1.63
N GLY A 307 0.14 -0.57 2.66
CA GLY A 307 0.13 0.89 2.58
C GLY A 307 1.51 1.46 2.87
N GLU A 308 1.99 2.35 2.02
CA GLU A 308 3.34 2.92 2.11
C GLU A 308 3.29 4.44 2.20
N LEU A 309 4.30 5.03 2.86
CA LEU A 309 4.48 6.48 2.99
C LEU A 309 3.30 7.20 3.65
N TRP A 310 2.66 6.58 4.64
CA TRP A 310 1.61 7.22 5.45
C TRP A 310 2.21 8.28 6.37
N TYR A 311 1.42 9.27 6.78
CA TYR A 311 1.86 10.30 7.73
C TYR A 311 1.17 10.12 9.08
N LEU A 312 1.93 9.80 10.13
CA LEU A 312 1.37 9.27 11.37
C LEU A 312 1.70 10.10 12.62
N ARG A 313 2.56 11.11 12.51
CA ARG A 313 3.11 11.86 13.66
C ARG A 313 2.04 12.40 14.58
N ASP A 314 1.10 13.15 14.03
CA ASP A 314 0.15 13.94 14.82
C ASP A 314 -0.92 13.03 15.46
N LEU A 315 -1.36 11.98 14.74
CA LEU A 315 -2.22 10.94 15.30
C LEU A 315 -1.52 10.18 16.43
N ALA A 316 -0.26 9.78 16.23
CA ALA A 316 0.51 9.04 17.21
C ALA A 316 0.71 9.84 18.50
N ALA A 317 1.03 11.13 18.39
CA ALA A 317 1.16 12.02 19.54
C ALA A 317 -0.14 12.08 20.35
N TRP A 318 -1.28 12.28 19.67
CA TRP A 318 -2.58 12.34 20.33
C TRP A 318 -2.94 11.01 21.01
N LEU A 319 -2.78 9.88 20.30
CA LEU A 319 -3.06 8.55 20.82
C LEU A 319 -2.25 8.24 22.07
N ARG A 320 -0.94 8.57 22.06
CA ARG A 320 -0.06 8.37 23.23
C ARG A 320 -0.45 9.25 24.42
N GLU A 321 -0.78 10.52 24.20
CA GLU A 321 -1.24 11.42 25.27
C GLU A 321 -2.51 10.91 25.97
N HIS A 322 -3.32 10.13 25.25
CA HIS A 322 -4.59 9.59 25.73
C HIS A 322 -4.53 8.11 26.10
N GLU A 323 -3.34 7.48 26.12
CA GLU A 323 -3.17 6.05 26.40
C GLU A 323 -4.02 5.15 25.49
N ARG A 324 -4.11 5.50 24.21
CA ARG A 324 -4.88 4.78 23.18
C ARG A 324 -3.97 4.31 22.04
N SER A 325 -4.41 3.29 21.34
CA SER A 325 -3.78 2.79 20.11
C SER A 325 -4.79 2.55 18.98
N HIS A 326 -6.09 2.72 19.25
CA HIS A 326 -7.19 2.41 18.33
C HIS A 326 -7.91 3.69 17.85
N PHE A 327 -8.37 3.66 16.61
CA PHE A 327 -9.07 4.78 15.97
C PHE A 327 -9.99 4.28 14.86
N MET A 328 -10.95 5.11 14.43
CA MET A 328 -11.67 4.87 13.18
C MET A 328 -10.75 5.23 12.02
N LEU A 329 -10.54 4.32 11.08
CA LEU A 329 -9.78 4.57 9.87
C LEU A 329 -10.71 4.48 8.65
N THR A 330 -10.64 5.48 7.78
CA THR A 330 -11.26 5.48 6.45
C THR A 330 -10.19 5.76 5.40
N ALA A 331 -9.92 4.79 4.53
CA ALA A 331 -8.82 4.86 3.58
C ALA A 331 -9.14 4.27 2.19
N PRO A 332 -10.30 4.58 1.56
CA PRO A 332 -10.57 4.09 0.21
C PRO A 332 -9.57 4.72 -0.79
N PRO A 333 -8.88 3.93 -1.63
CA PRO A 333 -8.09 4.48 -2.73
C PRO A 333 -8.97 5.11 -3.81
N LEU A 334 -8.36 5.80 -4.79
CA LEU A 334 -9.10 6.17 -6.00
C LEU A 334 -9.72 4.93 -6.64
N ARG A 335 -10.99 5.04 -7.04
CA ARG A 335 -11.67 3.99 -7.82
C ARG A 335 -11.22 4.07 -9.28
N LEU A 336 -10.00 3.63 -9.54
CA LEU A 336 -9.36 3.62 -10.86
C LEU A 336 -9.26 2.18 -11.38
N PRO A 337 -10.21 1.73 -12.24
CA PRO A 337 -10.23 0.35 -12.71
C PRO A 337 -8.94 -0.09 -13.38
N GLY A 338 -8.47 -1.28 -13.00
CA GLY A 338 -7.30 -1.93 -13.58
C GLY A 338 -5.94 -1.37 -13.15
N ALA A 339 -5.89 -0.45 -12.20
CA ALA A 339 -4.64 0.00 -11.61
C ALA A 339 -4.11 -0.99 -10.55
N MET A 340 -2.79 -1.19 -10.49
CA MET A 340 -2.13 -2.08 -9.51
C MET A 340 -1.83 -1.42 -8.15
N GLY A 341 -2.29 -0.19 -7.95
CA GLY A 341 -2.11 0.59 -6.74
C GLY A 341 -2.74 1.97 -6.91
N SER A 342 -2.77 2.78 -5.88
CA SER A 342 -3.38 4.11 -5.95
C SER A 342 -2.92 5.00 -4.81
N PRO A 343 -2.77 6.32 -5.05
CA PRO A 343 -2.65 7.27 -3.97
C PRO A 343 -3.92 7.25 -3.11
N VAL A 344 -3.75 7.54 -1.83
CA VAL A 344 -4.85 7.60 -0.86
C VAL A 344 -4.63 8.77 0.09
N THR A 345 -5.72 9.34 0.59
CA THR A 345 -5.73 10.29 1.71
C THR A 345 -6.46 9.63 2.87
N PRO A 346 -5.77 8.78 3.66
CA PRO A 346 -6.42 8.10 4.77
C PRO A 346 -6.78 9.14 5.85
N VAL A 347 -7.93 8.93 6.48
CA VAL A 347 -8.40 9.76 7.59
C VAL A 347 -8.57 8.89 8.82
N ALA A 348 -7.88 9.25 9.90
CA ALA A 348 -8.18 8.73 11.23
C ALA A 348 -9.15 9.66 11.94
N THR A 349 -10.10 9.08 12.68
CA THR A 349 -11.02 9.80 13.57
C THR A 349 -11.02 9.16 14.95
N VAL A 350 -10.88 9.97 16.01
CA VAL A 350 -10.73 9.51 17.41
C VAL A 350 -11.76 10.07 18.38
#